data_AF-A0A7C7K7R0-F1
#
_entry.id   AF-A0A7C7K7R0-F1
#
_cell.length_a   1.000
_cell.length_b   1.000
_cell.length_c   1.000
_cell.angle_alpha   90.00
_cell.angle_beta   90.00
_cell.angle_gamma   90.00
#
_symmetry.space_group_name_H-M   'P 1'
#
loop_
_entity.id
_entity.type
_entity.pdbx_description
1 polymer ?
#
loop_
_entity_poly.entity_id
_entity_poly.type
_entity_poly.pdbx_seq_one_letter_code
_entity_poly.pdbx_strand_id
1 'polypeptide(L)'
;IEKMRSLYEDGKSIHWVRVHRVPDHVRFVHEAHIRYFSEKDGIEPSQVCQTCHGDVKAMEKVKQVETLKMGDCVSCHKENSAPTDCVTCHY
;
A
#
# COMPACT_ATOMS: atom_id res chain seq x y z
N ILE A 1 14.98 21.94 8.57
CA ILE A 1 14.11 21.87 9.77
C ILE A 1 13.19 23.08 9.86
N GLU A 2 13.65 24.28 9.50
CA GLU A 2 12.87 25.52 9.50
C GLU A 2 11.48 25.41 8.83
N LYS A 3 11.40 24.81 7.62
CA LYS A 3 10.12 24.54 6.95
C LYS A 3 9.13 23.71 7.77
N MET A 4 9.61 22.68 8.47
CA MET A 4 8.76 21.83 9.31
C MET A 4 8.29 22.56 10.56
N ARG A 5 9.17 23.39 11.15
CA ARG A 5 8.85 24.23 12.30
C ARG A 5 7.80 25.28 11.96
N SER A 6 7.96 25.98 10.84
CA SER A 6 7.00 26.98 10.37
C SER A 6 5.62 26.37 10.08
N LEU A 7 5.56 25.18 9.45
CA LEU A 7 4.27 24.49 9.25
C LEU A 7 3.59 24.16 10.59
N TYR A 8 4.35 23.71 11.59
CA TYR A 8 3.83 23.42 12.92
C TYR A 8 3.33 24.67 13.65
N GLU A 9 4.13 25.75 13.66
CA GLU A 9 3.78 27.03 14.28
C GLU A 9 2.55 27.68 13.64
N ASP A 10 2.43 27.59 12.31
CA ASP A 10 1.27 28.08 11.56
C ASP A 10 0.04 27.17 11.66
N GLY A 11 0.12 26.02 12.34
CA GLY A 11 -0.95 25.02 12.39
C GLY A 11 -1.28 24.38 11.04
N LYS A 12 -0.36 24.42 10.07
CA LYS A 12 -0.51 23.89 8.71
C LYS A 12 0.01 22.45 8.62
N SER A 13 -0.73 21.58 7.95
CA SER A 13 -0.28 20.23 7.65
C SER A 13 0.73 20.21 6.50
N ILE A 14 1.60 19.20 6.49
CA ILE A 14 2.49 18.94 5.36
C ILE A 14 1.67 18.44 4.17
N HIS A 15 1.83 19.09 3.01
CA HIS A 15 1.24 18.63 1.77
C HIS A 15 2.06 17.49 1.16
N TRP A 16 1.82 16.26 1.63
CA TRP A 16 2.44 15.06 1.10
C TRP A 16 1.95 14.77 -0.32
N VAL A 17 2.89 14.45 -1.22
CA VAL A 17 2.55 13.88 -2.53
C VAL A 17 2.37 12.38 -2.38
N ARG A 18 1.16 11.90 -2.64
CA ARG A 18 0.84 10.47 -2.56
C ARG A 18 1.46 9.74 -3.76
N VAL A 19 2.31 8.74 -3.48
CA VAL A 19 2.99 7.94 -4.52
C VAL A 19 2.09 6.81 -5.04
N HIS A 20 1.51 6.02 -4.14
CA HIS A 20 0.61 4.92 -4.50
C HIS A 20 -0.85 5.39 -4.40
N ARG A 21 -1.53 5.47 -5.55
CA ARG A 21 -2.95 5.84 -5.63
C ARG A 21 -3.69 4.87 -6.55
N VAL A 22 -4.71 4.21 -6.00
CA VAL A 22 -5.73 3.50 -6.76
C VAL A 22 -6.91 4.44 -7.05
N PRO A 23 -7.72 4.18 -8.09
CA PRO A 23 -8.93 4.94 -8.35
C PRO A 23 -9.89 4.98 -7.15
N ASP A 24 -10.66 6.06 -7.01
CA ASP A 24 -11.47 6.29 -5.80
C ASP A 24 -12.63 5.28 -5.65
N HIS A 25 -13.04 4.60 -6.73
CA HIS A 25 -14.00 3.50 -6.73
C HIS A 25 -13.38 2.14 -6.37
N VAL A 26 -12.10 2.11 -5.96
CA VAL A 26 -11.40 0.93 -5.46
C VAL A 26 -11.18 1.09 -3.95
N ARG A 27 -11.65 0.11 -3.19
CA ARG A 27 -11.46 -0.01 -1.74
C ARG A 27 -10.37 -1.02 -1.44
N PHE A 28 -9.14 -0.54 -1.29
CA PHE A 28 -8.02 -1.39 -0.85
C PHE A 28 -7.96 -1.47 0.69
N VAL A 29 -8.08 -2.67 1.25
CA VAL A 29 -8.06 -2.92 2.70
C VAL A 29 -6.70 -3.49 3.12
N HIS A 30 -5.82 -2.65 3.70
CA HIS A 30 -4.47 -3.08 4.10
C HIS A 30 -4.48 -4.26 5.08
N GLU A 31 -5.36 -4.23 6.09
CA GLU A 31 -5.41 -5.25 7.15
C GLU A 31 -5.60 -6.66 6.59
N ALA A 32 -6.52 -6.84 5.63
CA ALA A 32 -6.82 -8.15 5.06
C ALA A 32 -5.58 -8.76 4.37
N HIS A 33 -4.83 -7.94 3.64
CA HIS A 33 -3.62 -8.38 2.93
C HIS A 33 -2.48 -8.66 3.90
N ILE A 34 -2.24 -7.74 4.86
CA ILE A 34 -1.19 -7.90 5.86
C ILE A 34 -1.41 -9.18 6.66
N ARG A 35 -2.63 -9.39 7.18
CA ARG A 35 -2.96 -10.58 7.96
C ARG A 35 -2.77 -11.85 7.15
N TYR A 36 -3.29 -11.90 5.93
CA TYR A 36 -3.16 -13.08 5.06
C TYR A 36 -1.70 -13.50 4.84
N PHE A 37 -0.83 -12.56 4.44
CA PHE A 37 0.58 -12.89 4.17
C PHE A 37 1.38 -13.15 5.43
N SER A 38 1.12 -12.44 6.53
CA SER A 38 1.73 -12.75 7.83
C SER A 38 1.42 -14.18 8.27
N GLU A 39 0.17 -14.62 8.17
CA GLU A 39 -0.26 -15.96 8.55
C GLU A 39 0.25 -17.04 7.58
N LYS A 40 0.13 -16.78 6.26
CA LYS A 40 0.53 -17.71 5.22
C LYS A 40 2.03 -18.01 5.24
N ASP A 41 2.84 -16.96 5.34
CA ASP A 41 4.30 -17.07 5.21
C ASP A 41 5.00 -17.16 6.57
N GLY A 42 4.26 -17.01 7.68
CA GLY A 42 4.80 -17.07 9.05
C GLY A 42 5.76 -15.91 9.36
N ILE A 43 5.50 -14.72 8.80
CA ILE A 43 6.40 -13.56 8.89
C ILE A 43 5.76 -12.39 9.64
N GLU A 44 6.61 -11.53 10.20
CA GLU A 44 6.16 -10.33 10.89
C GLU A 44 5.43 -9.38 9.92
N PRO A 45 4.39 -8.65 10.37
CA PRO A 45 3.65 -7.70 9.54
C PRO A 45 4.55 -6.68 8.82
N SER A 46 5.67 -6.29 9.44
CA SER A 46 6.65 -5.37 8.85
C SER A 46 7.38 -5.92 7.63
N GLN A 47 7.53 -7.25 7.54
CA GLN A 47 8.16 -7.93 6.41
C GLN A 47 7.21 -8.00 5.21
N VAL A 48 5.90 -8.12 5.44
CA VAL A 48 4.86 -8.15 4.38
C VAL A 48 4.88 -6.89 3.51
N CYS A 49 5.19 -5.72 4.10
CA CYS A 49 5.19 -4.44 3.38
C CYS A 49 6.06 -4.46 2.12
N GLN A 50 7.19 -5.18 2.17
CA GLN A 50 8.15 -5.22 1.07
C GLN A 50 7.65 -6.01 -0.13
N THR A 51 6.72 -6.94 0.09
CA THR A 51 6.07 -7.73 -0.97
C THR A 51 5.32 -6.84 -1.97
N CYS A 52 4.72 -5.73 -1.51
CA CYS A 52 3.92 -4.84 -2.36
C CYS A 52 4.59 -3.50 -2.67
N HIS A 53 5.40 -2.97 -1.74
CA HIS A 53 6.04 -1.67 -1.89
C HIS A 53 7.53 -1.75 -2.24
N GLY A 54 8.09 -2.96 -2.37
CA GLY A 54 9.53 -3.19 -2.59
C GLY A 54 10.35 -2.93 -1.32
N ASP A 55 11.68 -2.90 -1.45
CA ASP A 55 12.58 -2.63 -0.32
C ASP A 55 12.53 -1.15 0.09
N VAL A 56 11.45 -0.77 0.79
CA VAL A 56 11.23 0.60 1.28
C VAL A 56 12.35 1.05 2.24
N LYS A 57 12.99 0.10 2.94
CA LYS A 57 14.11 0.39 3.84
C LYS A 57 15.33 0.91 3.07
N ALA A 58 15.58 0.39 1.87
CA ALA A 58 16.64 0.86 0.99
C ALA A 58 16.25 2.06 0.10
N MET A 59 14.99 2.52 0.13
CA MET A 59 14.54 3.66 -0.67
C MET A 59 14.92 5.00 -0.03
N GLU A 60 15.81 5.76 -0.67
CA GLU A 60 16.05 7.17 -0.31
C GLU A 60 14.78 8.03 -0.50
N LYS A 61 14.01 7.74 -1.56
CA LYS A 61 12.72 8.33 -1.84
C LYS A 61 11.75 7.25 -2.29
N VAL A 62 10.56 7.22 -1.68
CA VAL A 62 9.53 6.25 -2.02
C VAL A 62 9.19 6.34 -3.50
N LYS A 63 9.20 5.20 -4.18
CA LYS A 63 8.81 5.03 -5.57
C LYS A 63 7.81 3.90 -5.70
N GLN A 64 7.03 3.94 -6.77
CA GLN A 64 6.11 2.89 -7.11
C GLN A 64 6.87 1.77 -7.84
N VAL A 65 6.90 0.57 -7.25
CA VAL A 65 7.55 -0.60 -7.84
C VAL A 65 6.56 -1.49 -8.59
N GLU A 66 5.32 -1.58 -8.09
CA GLU A 66 4.21 -2.29 -8.74
C GLU A 66 3.22 -1.32 -9.36
N THR A 67 2.59 -1.68 -10.48
CA THR A 67 1.66 -0.76 -11.14
C THR A 67 0.34 -0.58 -10.39
N LEU A 68 -0.02 -1.56 -9.54
CA LEU A 68 -1.26 -1.60 -8.75
C LEU A 68 -2.51 -1.40 -9.61
N LYS A 69 -2.47 -1.96 -10.83
CA LYS A 69 -3.61 -1.99 -11.73
C LYS A 69 -4.47 -3.21 -11.42
N MET A 70 -5.72 -3.20 -11.89
CA MET A 70 -6.66 -4.31 -11.71
C MET A 70 -6.06 -5.66 -12.12
N GLY A 71 -5.27 -5.69 -13.20
CA GLY A 71 -4.58 -6.91 -13.65
C GLY A 71 -3.63 -7.48 -12.60
N ASP A 72 -2.87 -6.62 -11.91
CA ASP A 72 -1.94 -7.04 -10.85
C ASP A 72 -2.71 -7.63 -9.67
N CYS A 73 -3.78 -6.95 -9.25
CA CYS A 73 -4.64 -7.40 -8.15
C CYS A 73 -5.27 -8.76 -8.44
N VAL A 74 -5.92 -8.91 -9.60
CA VAL A 74 -6.61 -10.15 -9.98
C VAL A 74 -5.63 -11.31 -10.16
N SER A 75 -4.46 -11.05 -10.74
CA SER A 75 -3.44 -12.08 -10.94
C SER A 75 -2.89 -12.58 -9.60
N CYS A 76 -2.51 -11.65 -8.71
CA CYS A 76 -2.07 -11.99 -7.37
C CYS A 76 -3.15 -12.72 -6.57
N HIS A 77 -4.42 -12.30 -6.67
CA HIS A 77 -5.52 -13.00 -5.99
C HIS A 77 -5.68 -14.44 -6.50
N LYS A 78 -5.56 -14.69 -7.82
CA LYS A 78 -5.62 -16.04 -8.39
C LYS A 78 -4.50 -16.94 -7.88
N GLU A 79 -3.27 -16.42 -7.83
CA GLU A 79 -2.10 -17.15 -7.32
C GLU A 79 -2.23 -17.52 -5.85
N ASN A 80 -3.00 -16.74 -5.09
CA ASN A 80 -3.20 -16.89 -3.65
C ASN A 80 -4.58 -17.49 -3.29
N SER A 81 -5.35 -17.94 -4.28
CA SER A 81 -6.72 -18.44 -4.08
C SER A 81 -7.64 -17.49 -3.31
N ALA A 82 -7.45 -16.18 -3.51
CA ALA A 82 -8.25 -15.12 -2.90
C ALA A 82 -9.47 -14.75 -3.79
N PRO A 83 -10.52 -14.12 -3.22
CA PRO A 83 -11.70 -13.71 -3.98
C PRO A 83 -11.35 -12.77 -5.13
N THR A 84 -11.88 -13.04 -6.33
CA THR A 84 -11.67 -12.21 -7.53
C THR A 84 -12.95 -11.54 -8.02
N ASP A 85 -14.02 -11.64 -7.24
CA ASP A 85 -15.29 -11.00 -7.56
C ASP A 85 -15.15 -9.47 -7.57
N CYS A 86 -15.87 -8.81 -8.47
CA CYS A 86 -15.83 -7.35 -8.62
C CYS A 86 -16.15 -6.62 -7.31
N VAL A 87 -17.10 -7.13 -6.52
CA VAL A 87 -17.51 -6.50 -5.26
C VAL A 87 -16.49 -6.66 -4.14
N THR A 88 -15.44 -7.48 -4.34
CA THR A 88 -14.33 -7.59 -3.38
C THR A 88 -13.59 -6.26 -3.24
N CYS A 89 -13.48 -5.50 -4.34
CA CYS A 89 -12.67 -4.28 -4.40
C CYS A 89 -13.49 -3.02 -4.69
N HIS A 90 -14.75 -3.14 -5.13
CA HIS A 90 -15.52 -2.02 -5.69
C HIS A 90 -16.85 -1.74 -4.96
N TYR A 91 -16.90 -1.97 -3.65
CA TYR A 91 -18.10 -1.76 -2.83
C TYR A 91 -18.17 -0.38 -2.16
#